data_AF-A0A4E0PXB8-F1
#
_entry.id   AF-A0A4E0PXB8-F1
#
_cell.length_a   1.000
_cell.length_b   1.000
_cell.length_c   1.000
_cell.angle_alpha   90.00
_cell.angle_beta   90.00
_cell.angle_gamma   90.00
#
_symmetry.space_group_name_H-M   'P 1'
#
loop_
_entity.id
_entity.type
_entity.pdbx_description
1 polymer ?
#
loop_
_entity_poly.entity_id
_entity_poly.type
_entity_poly.pdbx_seq_one_letter_code
_entity_poly.pdbx_strand_id
1 'polypeptide(L)'
;MGGTGGHVIIRRIDLPFMVKIFCIMLISYNVAATSGTEGLPANTDSQANIATALTIPYYNQGDTNWCLYACLSMMLNYNNRQVEPWEIAAYFNSGHDETFEGQYNIFDKSLEEYTSKKWSINTKRTLWGYNIDNFDVDNFNSIIRNNIDKGQPVLLAFQYTDQDNIKKGHAVVAVAYDEENIYLSDPSGAITENLFETGEGKIAAPVSWNDFNEKLVGNIMLTNMAFTLEIMENAPVNSPEGSIYLIDNSDHKYSDVCFTDRFSSNDVGLLRFDGRYDNGYHIIRKDDMSSERGISVRDTMSLYFTVANPATEQKNYTVTSEVINKDSGNTVDSFFLSTDMNVAGRGTLSKGINYSNQLEKVPDGDYCFLMTLFNENGHKIDSVSLEMHIPSC
;
A
#
# COMPACT_ATOMS: atom_id res chain seq x y z
N MET A 1 -20.26 -45.62 67.62
CA MET A 1 -21.35 -45.13 66.74
C MET A 1 -20.79 -43.89 66.07
N GLY A 2 -20.26 -43.93 64.85
CA GLY A 2 -20.93 -44.30 63.61
C GLY A 2 -21.23 -42.99 62.88
N GLY A 3 -20.55 -42.72 61.75
CA GLY A 3 -20.80 -41.50 60.98
C GLY A 3 -19.64 -41.07 60.09
N THR A 4 -19.44 -41.80 59.00
CA THR A 4 -18.61 -41.49 57.83
C THR A 4 -19.09 -40.23 57.10
N GLY A 5 -18.17 -39.43 56.54
CA GLY A 5 -18.55 -38.34 55.63
C GLY A 5 -17.39 -37.66 54.92
N GLY A 6 -16.93 -38.27 53.81
CA GLY A 6 -16.48 -37.61 52.58
C GLY A 6 -15.36 -36.54 52.65
N HIS A 7 -14.15 -36.97 52.30
CA HIS A 7 -13.10 -36.08 51.80
C HIS A 7 -13.45 -35.50 50.43
N VAL A 8 -13.23 -34.20 50.22
CA VAL A 8 -12.96 -33.62 48.91
C VAL A 8 -11.60 -32.94 48.98
N ILE A 9 -10.63 -33.54 48.30
CA ILE A 9 -9.30 -32.97 48.03
C ILE A 9 -9.44 -32.22 46.71
N ILE A 10 -9.30 -30.90 46.72
CA ILE A 10 -8.96 -30.15 45.49
C ILE A 10 -7.49 -29.73 45.64
N ARG A 11 -6.65 -30.44 44.89
CA ARG A 11 -5.24 -30.12 44.74
C ARG A 11 -5.11 -28.84 43.93
N ARG A 12 -4.24 -27.95 44.40
CA ARG A 12 -3.55 -26.97 43.56
C ARG A 12 -2.92 -27.73 42.39
N ILE A 13 -3.25 -27.34 41.16
CA ILE A 13 -2.44 -27.64 40.00
C ILE A 13 -1.89 -26.30 39.53
N ASP A 14 -0.62 -26.07 39.83
CA ASP A 14 0.21 -25.14 39.08
C ASP A 14 0.23 -25.63 37.63
N LEU A 15 -0.15 -24.77 36.69
CA LEU A 15 0.12 -25.01 35.27
C LEU A 15 1.22 -24.02 34.82
N PRO A 16 2.51 -24.36 34.98
CA PRO A 16 3.59 -23.57 34.43
C PRO A 16 3.74 -23.88 32.94
N PHE A 17 3.97 -22.84 32.14
CA PHE A 17 4.97 -22.86 31.07
C PHE A 17 4.77 -23.76 29.82
N MET A 18 3.66 -24.49 29.65
CA MET A 18 3.51 -25.42 28.50
C MET A 18 2.39 -25.11 27.49
N VAL A 19 1.78 -23.91 27.51
CA VAL A 19 0.77 -23.48 26.51
C VAL A 19 1.26 -22.32 25.62
N LYS A 20 2.37 -21.66 25.95
CA LYS A 20 2.87 -20.50 25.18
C LYS A 20 3.93 -20.82 24.12
N ILE A 21 4.42 -22.05 24.03
CA ILE A 21 5.51 -22.43 23.09
C ILE A 21 5.06 -23.45 22.02
N PHE A 22 3.87 -24.05 22.14
CA PHE A 22 3.43 -25.13 21.24
C PHE A 22 2.62 -24.69 20.00
N CYS A 23 2.49 -23.38 19.72
CA CYS A 23 1.90 -22.89 18.46
C CYS A 23 2.94 -22.37 17.46
N ILE A 24 4.24 -22.44 17.77
CA ILE A 24 5.29 -21.87 16.90
C ILE A 24 5.92 -22.91 15.95
N MET A 25 5.78 -24.21 16.17
CA MET A 25 6.32 -25.20 15.23
C MET A 25 5.53 -26.50 15.28
N LEU A 26 4.63 -26.70 14.33
CA LEU A 26 4.47 -27.97 13.61
C LEU A 26 3.35 -27.89 12.56
N ILE A 27 3.75 -28.18 11.32
CA ILE A 27 2.96 -28.63 10.16
C ILE A 27 2.54 -27.53 9.18
N SER A 28 3.48 -27.23 8.28
CA SER A 28 3.38 -27.39 6.81
C SER A 28 1.96 -27.56 6.24
N TYR A 29 1.61 -26.71 5.29
CA TYR A 29 0.30 -26.62 4.60
C TYR A 29 -0.85 -26.17 5.49
N ASN A 30 -0.96 -24.86 5.70
CA ASN A 30 -2.23 -24.16 5.54
C ASN A 30 -1.91 -22.76 5.00
N VAL A 31 -2.25 -22.55 3.73
CA VAL A 31 -2.52 -21.20 3.23
C VAL A 31 -3.70 -20.71 4.06
N ALA A 32 -3.44 -19.95 5.11
CA ALA A 32 -4.48 -19.20 5.78
C ALA A 32 -4.88 -18.07 4.82
N ALA A 33 -5.82 -18.37 3.92
CA ALA A 33 -6.64 -17.34 3.33
C ALA A 33 -7.34 -16.66 4.51
N THR A 34 -6.99 -15.40 4.76
CA THR A 34 -7.74 -14.56 5.69
C THR A 34 -9.19 -14.56 5.22
N SER A 35 -10.08 -14.92 6.14
CA SER A 35 -11.53 -15.05 5.93
C SER A 35 -12.07 -13.85 5.15
N GLY A 36 -12.66 -14.12 3.99
CA GLY A 36 -13.44 -13.15 3.24
C GLY A 36 -14.52 -12.57 4.15
N THR A 37 -14.53 -11.25 4.27
CA THR A 37 -15.71 -10.50 4.66
C THR A 37 -16.84 -10.91 3.72
N GLU A 38 -17.88 -11.56 4.24
CA GLU A 38 -19.08 -11.87 3.48
C GLU A 38 -19.68 -10.56 2.98
N GLY A 39 -19.42 -10.25 1.71
CA GLY A 39 -19.99 -9.11 1.02
C GLY A 39 -21.50 -9.24 0.96
N LEU A 40 -22.19 -8.23 1.47
CA LEU A 40 -23.57 -7.94 1.10
C LEU A 40 -23.66 -7.92 -0.43
N PRO A 41 -24.69 -8.53 -1.05
CA PRO A 41 -24.84 -8.52 -2.50
C PRO A 41 -24.94 -7.07 -2.98
N ALA A 42 -23.91 -6.63 -3.72
CA ALA A 42 -23.91 -5.36 -4.41
C ALA A 42 -25.10 -5.33 -5.37
N ASN A 43 -25.94 -4.32 -5.20
CA ASN A 43 -27.15 -4.12 -5.98
C ASN A 43 -26.74 -3.67 -7.40
N THR A 44 -26.76 -4.59 -8.37
CA THR A 44 -26.18 -4.44 -9.71
C THR A 44 -26.97 -3.56 -10.70
N ASP A 45 -27.99 -2.82 -10.27
CA ASP A 45 -28.94 -2.16 -11.18
C ASP A 45 -28.78 -0.63 -11.32
N SER A 46 -27.54 -0.15 -11.47
CA SER A 46 -27.29 1.17 -12.10
C SER A 46 -25.97 1.22 -12.88
N GLN A 47 -25.80 0.32 -13.85
CA GLN A 47 -24.82 0.54 -14.93
C GLN A 47 -25.35 1.63 -15.89
N ALA A 48 -25.44 2.86 -15.41
CA ALA A 48 -25.31 4.02 -16.29
C ALA A 48 -23.93 3.94 -16.97
N ASN A 49 -23.81 4.42 -18.21
CA ASN A 49 -22.56 4.42 -18.96
C ASN A 49 -21.43 5.07 -18.14
N ILE A 50 -20.66 4.27 -17.38
CA ILE A 50 -19.36 4.67 -16.84
C ILE A 50 -18.47 4.81 -18.07
N ALA A 51 -18.51 5.99 -18.68
CA ALA A 51 -17.72 6.33 -19.85
C ALA A 51 -16.25 6.36 -19.44
N THR A 52 -15.65 5.17 -19.38
CA THR A 52 -14.23 4.90 -19.19
C THR A 52 -13.70 5.20 -17.78
N ALA A 53 -13.98 4.31 -16.82
CA ALA A 53 -13.16 4.28 -15.62
C ALA A 53 -11.73 3.85 -15.99
N LEU A 54 -10.76 4.70 -15.66
CA LEU A 54 -9.36 4.40 -15.87
C LEU A 54 -8.94 3.33 -14.86
N THR A 55 -8.53 2.19 -15.37
CA THR A 55 -7.89 1.17 -14.56
C THR A 55 -6.47 1.61 -14.25
N ILE A 56 -6.21 2.02 -13.01
CA ILE A 56 -4.88 2.45 -12.54
C ILE A 56 -4.31 1.43 -11.54
N PRO A 57 -2.98 1.33 -11.36
CA PRO A 57 -2.40 0.55 -10.26
C PRO A 57 -2.89 1.10 -8.94
N TYR A 58 -3.02 0.25 -7.91
CA TYR A 58 -3.41 0.69 -6.57
C TYR A 58 -2.33 0.32 -5.55
N TYR A 59 -2.04 1.27 -4.66
CA TYR A 59 -1.09 1.16 -3.55
C TYR A 59 -1.75 1.62 -2.26
N ASN A 60 -1.75 0.76 -1.24
CA ASN A 60 -2.16 1.13 0.12
C ASN A 60 -0.98 1.77 0.85
N GLN A 61 -1.19 2.90 1.52
CA GLN A 61 -0.11 3.58 2.25
C GLN A 61 0.31 2.89 3.57
N GLY A 62 -0.50 1.95 4.08
CA GLY A 62 -0.24 1.30 5.37
C GLY A 62 -0.26 2.28 6.54
N ASP A 63 0.67 2.09 7.47
CA ASP A 63 0.87 2.94 8.64
C ASP A 63 1.67 4.22 8.33
N THR A 64 2.21 4.35 7.11
CA THR A 64 2.95 5.56 6.72
C THR A 64 1.98 6.72 6.51
N ASN A 65 2.47 7.96 6.67
CA ASN A 65 1.71 9.15 6.31
C ASN A 65 1.77 9.52 4.81
N TRP A 66 2.22 8.61 3.94
CA TRP A 66 2.61 8.89 2.55
C TRP A 66 1.47 8.83 1.52
N CYS A 67 0.29 9.33 1.86
CA CYS A 67 -0.85 9.41 0.92
C CYS A 67 -0.46 10.07 -0.42
N LEU A 68 0.34 11.14 -0.38
CA LEU A 68 0.80 11.85 -1.58
C LEU A 68 1.70 10.97 -2.46
N TYR A 69 2.65 10.26 -1.87
CA TYR A 69 3.58 9.41 -2.61
C TYR A 69 2.90 8.15 -3.15
N ALA A 70 1.96 7.57 -2.40
CA ALA A 70 1.12 6.49 -2.91
C ALA A 70 0.32 6.93 -4.15
N CYS A 71 -0.34 8.10 -4.10
CA CYS A 71 -1.07 8.64 -5.25
C CYS A 71 -0.15 8.95 -6.44
N LEU A 72 1.02 9.52 -6.18
CA LEU A 72 1.99 9.83 -7.23
C LEU A 72 2.55 8.55 -7.88
N SER A 73 2.82 7.52 -7.09
CA SER A 73 3.21 6.19 -7.57
C SER A 73 2.14 5.59 -8.48
N MET A 74 0.86 5.63 -8.08
CA MET A 74 -0.24 5.17 -8.94
C MET A 74 -0.27 5.89 -10.30
N MET A 75 -0.13 7.23 -10.32
CA MET A 75 -0.11 8.01 -11.57
C MET A 75 1.11 7.70 -12.45
N LEU A 76 2.29 7.58 -11.85
CA LEU A 76 3.54 7.31 -12.56
C LEU A 76 3.56 5.87 -13.11
N ASN A 77 3.00 4.91 -12.37
CA ASN A 77 2.91 3.51 -12.80
C ASN A 77 1.85 3.30 -13.86
N TYR A 78 0.73 4.02 -13.80
CA TYR A 78 -0.20 4.12 -14.92
C TYR A 78 0.54 4.56 -16.19
N ASN A 79 1.49 5.49 -16.07
CA ASN A 79 2.34 5.96 -17.18
C ASN A 79 3.65 5.15 -17.35
N ASN A 80 3.70 3.88 -16.93
CA ASN A 80 4.81 2.95 -17.16
C ASN A 80 6.17 3.38 -16.56
N ARG A 81 6.19 3.94 -15.34
CA ARG A 81 7.45 4.31 -14.65
C ARG A 81 7.92 3.34 -13.57
N GLN A 82 7.08 2.43 -13.10
CA GLN A 82 7.43 1.34 -12.18
C GLN A 82 8.18 1.86 -10.94
N VAL A 83 7.52 2.71 -10.16
CA VAL A 83 8.03 3.40 -8.97
C VAL A 83 7.16 3.10 -7.76
N GLU A 84 7.80 2.80 -6.65
CA GLU A 84 7.14 2.47 -5.38
C GLU A 84 7.04 3.70 -4.46
N PRO A 85 6.04 3.76 -3.56
CA PRO A 85 5.86 4.92 -2.68
C PRO A 85 7.08 5.24 -1.82
N TRP A 86 7.81 4.23 -1.31
CA TRP A 86 9.01 4.44 -0.50
C TRP A 86 10.21 4.96 -1.29
N GLU A 87 10.28 4.71 -2.61
CA GLU A 87 11.33 5.29 -3.46
C GLU A 87 11.11 6.79 -3.65
N ILE A 88 9.85 7.21 -3.75
CA ILE A 88 9.48 8.63 -3.78
C ILE A 88 9.82 9.26 -2.42
N ALA A 89 9.46 8.61 -1.31
CA ALA A 89 9.81 9.08 0.02
C ALA A 89 11.33 9.21 0.22
N ALA A 90 12.12 8.24 -0.25
CA ALA A 90 13.57 8.29 -0.23
C ALA A 90 14.13 9.50 -1.01
N TYR A 91 13.57 9.80 -2.18
CA TYR A 91 13.98 10.96 -2.97
C TYR A 91 13.78 12.28 -2.22
N PHE A 92 12.66 12.41 -1.49
CA PHE A 92 12.34 13.60 -0.68
C PHE A 92 12.91 13.54 0.74
N ASN A 93 13.62 12.47 1.10
CA ASN A 93 14.11 12.18 2.45
C ASN A 93 12.97 12.29 3.49
N SER A 94 11.83 11.69 3.17
CA SER A 94 10.61 11.85 3.94
C SER A 94 10.39 10.72 4.92
N GLY A 95 10.24 11.08 6.20
CA GLY A 95 10.07 10.15 7.31
C GLY A 95 8.75 9.37 7.26
N HIS A 96 8.69 8.21 7.93
CA HIS A 96 7.47 7.39 8.10
C HIS A 96 6.26 8.22 8.56
N ASP A 97 6.44 9.05 9.59
CA ASP A 97 5.39 9.86 10.21
C ASP A 97 5.32 11.29 9.67
N GLU A 98 6.10 11.60 8.63
CA GLU A 98 6.16 12.97 8.12
C GLU A 98 4.80 13.38 7.59
N THR A 99 4.26 14.47 8.13
CA THR A 99 2.92 14.93 7.77
C THR A 99 2.91 15.47 6.35
N PHE A 100 1.71 15.60 5.77
CA PHE A 100 1.53 16.21 4.46
C PHE A 100 2.20 17.59 4.32
N GLU A 101 2.27 18.38 5.40
CA GLU A 101 2.95 19.69 5.41
C GLU A 101 4.49 19.57 5.44
N GLY A 102 5.04 18.46 5.95
CA GLY A 102 6.47 18.16 5.91
C GLY A 102 6.91 17.54 4.57
N GLN A 103 6.04 16.72 3.97
CA GLN A 103 6.31 16.02 2.70
C GLN A 103 6.48 16.95 1.49
N TYR A 104 5.92 18.16 1.55
CA TYR A 104 5.79 19.01 0.38
C TYR A 104 5.48 20.47 0.71
N ASN A 105 6.18 21.38 0.04
CA ASN A 105 5.85 22.81 0.04
C ASN A 105 5.02 23.15 -1.20
N ILE A 106 3.75 23.51 -0.99
CA ILE A 106 2.80 23.89 -2.05
C ILE A 106 3.27 24.99 -3.00
N PHE A 107 4.27 25.79 -2.62
CA PHE A 107 4.80 26.89 -3.42
C PHE A 107 6.10 26.54 -4.17
N ASP A 108 6.73 25.41 -3.86
CA ASP A 108 7.93 24.97 -4.57
C ASP A 108 7.58 24.23 -5.86
N LYS A 109 8.57 23.85 -6.67
CA LYS A 109 8.36 23.01 -7.87
C LYS A 109 8.93 21.60 -7.71
N SER A 110 9.10 21.14 -6.47
CA SER A 110 9.83 19.91 -6.16
C SER A 110 9.17 18.68 -6.78
N LEU A 111 7.83 18.61 -6.76
CA LEU A 111 7.06 17.53 -7.40
C LEU A 111 7.23 17.54 -8.93
N GLU A 112 7.05 18.70 -9.57
CA GLU A 112 7.21 18.80 -11.03
C GLU A 112 8.66 18.55 -11.47
N GLU A 113 9.64 19.00 -10.67
CA GLU A 113 11.06 18.73 -10.89
C GLU A 113 11.38 17.24 -10.72
N TYR A 114 10.81 16.58 -9.71
CA TYR A 114 10.94 15.13 -9.54
C TYR A 114 10.38 14.40 -10.75
N THR A 115 9.13 14.64 -11.16
CA THR A 115 8.54 13.93 -12.30
C THR A 115 9.29 14.22 -13.60
N SER A 116 9.67 15.47 -13.86
CA SER A 116 10.35 15.84 -15.10
C SER A 116 11.81 15.38 -15.15
N LYS A 117 12.59 15.58 -14.09
CA LYS A 117 14.03 15.26 -14.08
C LYS A 117 14.29 13.77 -13.85
N LYS A 118 13.57 13.13 -12.92
CA LYS A 118 13.78 11.72 -12.57
C LYS A 118 13.08 10.78 -13.55
N TRP A 119 11.87 11.11 -13.97
CA TRP A 119 11.01 10.21 -14.74
C TRP A 119 10.72 10.66 -16.16
N SER A 120 11.25 11.81 -16.57
CA SER A 120 10.96 12.40 -17.89
C SER A 120 9.46 12.50 -18.16
N ILE A 121 8.67 12.82 -17.12
CA ILE A 121 7.23 13.07 -17.23
C ILE A 121 6.94 14.54 -16.98
N ASN A 122 6.29 15.17 -17.95
CA ASN A 122 5.80 16.54 -17.79
C ASN A 122 4.49 16.54 -17.01
N THR A 123 4.51 17.19 -15.85
CA THR A 123 3.32 17.43 -15.04
C THR A 123 2.98 18.91 -14.99
N LYS A 124 1.70 19.19 -14.78
CA LYS A 124 1.19 20.53 -14.51
C LYS A 124 0.46 20.49 -13.18
N ARG A 125 0.90 21.31 -12.25
CA ARG A 125 0.22 21.54 -10.99
C ARG A 125 -0.66 22.79 -11.08
N THR A 126 -1.90 22.69 -10.62
CA THR A 126 -2.80 23.84 -10.46
C THR A 126 -3.11 24.00 -8.97
N LEU A 127 -2.78 25.17 -8.41
CA LEU A 127 -3.04 25.50 -7.01
C LEU A 127 -4.44 26.10 -6.84
N TRP A 128 -5.11 25.72 -5.76
CA TRP A 128 -6.49 26.04 -5.46
C TRP A 128 -6.58 26.68 -4.06
N GLY A 129 -7.38 27.73 -3.93
CA GLY A 129 -7.55 28.47 -2.66
C GLY A 129 -6.57 29.62 -2.42
N TYR A 130 -5.64 29.88 -3.36
CA TYR A 130 -4.67 30.99 -3.24
C TYR A 130 -5.32 32.39 -3.43
N ASN A 131 -6.42 32.48 -4.18
CA ASN A 131 -7.23 33.69 -4.31
C ASN A 131 -8.65 33.39 -3.80
N ILE A 132 -9.08 34.09 -2.75
CA ILE A 132 -10.26 33.78 -1.93
C ILE A 132 -11.58 34.11 -2.64
N ASP A 133 -11.55 35.05 -3.59
CA ASP A 133 -12.77 35.81 -3.89
C ASP A 133 -13.80 35.06 -4.73
N ASN A 134 -13.48 33.90 -5.31
CA ASN A 134 -14.43 32.91 -5.85
C ASN A 134 -13.65 31.67 -6.27
N PHE A 135 -13.67 30.61 -5.46
CA PHE A 135 -13.20 29.30 -5.91
C PHE A 135 -14.11 28.82 -7.06
N ASP A 136 -13.52 28.58 -8.23
CA ASP A 136 -14.24 28.17 -9.43
C ASP A 136 -14.42 26.65 -9.46
N VAL A 137 -15.51 26.18 -8.85
CA VAL A 137 -15.89 24.76 -8.79
C VAL A 137 -16.05 24.17 -10.18
N ASP A 138 -16.63 24.92 -11.12
CA ASP A 138 -16.84 24.44 -12.48
C ASP A 138 -15.51 24.23 -13.19
N ASN A 139 -14.55 25.15 -13.03
CA ASN A 139 -13.22 24.99 -13.59
C ASN A 139 -12.46 23.83 -12.93
N PHE A 140 -12.53 23.67 -11.60
CA PHE A 140 -11.93 22.53 -10.88
C PHE A 140 -12.45 21.20 -11.42
N ASN A 141 -13.78 21.06 -11.50
CA ASN A 141 -14.43 19.86 -12.02
C ASN A 141 -14.09 19.64 -13.49
N SER A 142 -14.01 20.70 -14.30
CA SER A 142 -13.63 20.61 -15.71
C SER A 142 -12.21 20.09 -15.90
N ILE A 143 -11.26 20.47 -15.03
CA ILE A 143 -9.88 19.96 -15.10
C ILE A 143 -9.84 18.45 -14.86
N ILE A 144 -10.60 17.96 -13.88
CA ILE A 144 -10.70 16.53 -13.60
C ILE A 144 -11.27 15.79 -14.82
N ARG A 145 -12.45 16.24 -15.29
CA ARG A 145 -13.14 15.61 -16.44
C ARG A 145 -12.28 15.63 -17.70
N ASN A 146 -11.69 16.78 -18.04
CA ASN A 146 -10.86 16.93 -19.24
C ASN A 146 -9.60 16.06 -19.22
N ASN A 147 -9.04 15.72 -18.06
CA ASN A 147 -7.90 14.80 -17.99
C ASN A 147 -8.36 13.35 -18.11
N ILE A 148 -9.45 12.98 -17.44
CA ILE A 148 -10.03 11.63 -17.54
C ILE A 148 -10.46 11.36 -18.99
N ASP A 149 -11.07 12.33 -19.69
CA ASP A 149 -11.45 12.24 -21.10
C ASP A 149 -10.24 12.03 -22.03
N LYS A 150 -9.04 12.49 -21.61
CA LYS A 150 -7.77 12.25 -22.32
C LYS A 150 -7.13 10.92 -21.94
N GLY A 151 -7.77 10.13 -21.08
CA GLY A 151 -7.25 8.88 -20.57
C GLY A 151 -6.22 9.04 -19.45
N GLN A 152 -6.14 10.20 -18.77
CA GLN A 152 -5.17 10.42 -17.69
C GLN A 152 -5.87 10.57 -16.33
N PRO A 153 -5.37 9.89 -15.27
CA PRO A 153 -5.86 10.13 -13.92
C PRO A 153 -5.41 11.51 -13.43
N VAL A 154 -6.04 11.99 -12.35
CA VAL A 154 -5.67 13.27 -11.72
C VAL A 154 -5.44 13.05 -10.23
N LEU A 155 -4.25 13.40 -9.75
CA LEU A 155 -4.01 13.45 -8.31
C LEU A 155 -4.62 14.72 -7.75
N LEU A 156 -5.42 14.53 -6.72
CA LEU A 156 -6.08 15.58 -5.97
C LEU A 156 -5.51 15.57 -4.56
N ALA A 157 -4.96 16.71 -4.13
CA ALA A 157 -4.40 16.88 -2.80
C ALA A 157 -5.11 18.02 -2.08
N PHE A 158 -5.57 17.76 -0.86
CA PHE A 158 -6.39 18.68 -0.09
C PHE A 158 -5.85 18.84 1.32
N GLN A 159 -5.96 20.06 1.84
CA GLN A 159 -6.01 20.30 3.27
C GLN A 159 -7.47 20.35 3.71
N TYR A 160 -7.83 19.58 4.72
CA TYR A 160 -9.18 19.57 5.29
C TYR A 160 -9.10 19.60 6.82
N THR A 161 -10.23 19.87 7.45
CA THR A 161 -10.35 19.85 8.91
C THR A 161 -11.20 18.65 9.29
N ASP A 162 -10.69 17.79 10.17
CA ASP A 162 -11.41 16.60 10.63
C ASP A 162 -12.49 16.93 11.68
N GLN A 163 -13.19 15.91 12.18
CA GLN A 163 -14.27 16.06 13.16
C GLN A 163 -13.82 16.71 14.48
N ASP A 164 -12.52 16.65 14.79
CA ASP A 164 -11.90 17.22 16.00
C ASP A 164 -11.36 18.63 15.78
N ASN A 165 -11.67 19.26 14.64
CA ASN A 165 -11.13 20.55 14.20
C ASN A 165 -9.60 20.56 14.01
N ILE A 166 -8.99 19.41 13.73
CA ILE A 166 -7.56 19.31 13.43
C ILE A 166 -7.37 19.42 11.92
N LYS A 167 -6.46 20.30 11.51
CA LYS A 167 -6.07 20.41 10.10
C LYS A 167 -5.28 19.18 9.69
N LYS A 168 -5.73 18.53 8.63
CA LYS A 168 -5.12 17.36 8.00
C LYS A 168 -4.83 17.65 6.54
N GLY A 169 -3.88 16.92 5.97
CA GLY A 169 -3.65 16.88 4.53
C GLY A 169 -3.84 15.46 4.03
N HIS A 170 -4.43 15.29 2.85
CA HIS A 170 -4.60 13.99 2.21
C HIS A 170 -4.57 14.10 0.70
N ALA A 171 -4.19 13.01 0.04
CA ALA A 171 -4.20 12.89 -1.40
C ALA A 171 -4.99 11.67 -1.85
N VAL A 172 -5.70 11.82 -2.96
CA VAL A 172 -6.45 10.77 -3.67
C VAL A 172 -6.22 10.90 -5.17
N VAL A 173 -6.57 9.86 -5.93
CA VAL A 173 -6.51 9.89 -7.40
C VAL A 173 -7.93 9.78 -7.98
N ALA A 174 -8.33 10.75 -8.79
CA ALA A 174 -9.54 10.66 -9.59
C ALA A 174 -9.29 9.84 -10.86
N VAL A 175 -10.13 8.85 -11.10
CA VAL A 175 -9.94 7.84 -12.16
C VAL A 175 -11.11 7.70 -13.11
N ALA A 176 -12.30 8.19 -12.72
CA ALA A 176 -13.47 8.19 -13.58
C ALA A 176 -14.43 9.28 -13.13
N TYR A 177 -15.43 9.55 -13.96
CA TYR A 177 -16.60 10.32 -13.56
C TYR A 177 -17.82 9.90 -14.38
N ASP A 178 -19.00 10.20 -13.86
CA ASP A 178 -20.25 10.25 -14.60
C ASP A 178 -21.00 11.56 -14.27
N GLU A 179 -22.29 11.63 -14.61
CA GLU A 179 -23.14 12.80 -14.35
C GLU A 179 -23.27 13.09 -12.85
N GLU A 180 -23.33 12.06 -12.01
CA GLU A 180 -23.63 12.13 -10.58
C GLU A 180 -22.37 12.01 -9.71
N ASN A 181 -21.36 11.26 -10.16
CA ASN A 181 -20.24 10.81 -9.35
C ASN A 181 -18.86 11.14 -9.95
N ILE A 182 -17.91 11.32 -9.05
CA ILE A 182 -16.47 11.17 -9.28
C ILE A 182 -16.02 9.84 -8.66
N TYR A 183 -15.11 9.13 -9.32
CA TYR A 183 -14.57 7.87 -8.79
C TYR A 183 -13.13 8.08 -8.32
N LEU A 184 -12.88 7.74 -7.06
CA LEU A 184 -11.64 8.03 -6.35
C LEU A 184 -10.92 6.75 -5.92
N SER A 185 -9.62 6.69 -6.15
CA SER A 185 -8.72 5.75 -5.50
C SER A 185 -8.02 6.43 -4.33
N ASP A 186 -8.19 5.88 -3.13
CA ASP A 186 -7.74 6.48 -1.86
C ASP A 186 -6.77 5.53 -1.14
N PRO A 187 -5.47 5.86 -1.03
CA PRO A 187 -4.46 4.97 -0.47
C PRO A 187 -4.74 4.50 0.97
N SER A 188 -5.42 5.31 1.78
CA SER A 188 -5.75 4.96 3.18
C SER A 188 -7.23 4.67 3.41
N GLY A 189 -8.11 5.20 2.57
CA GLY A 189 -9.55 5.26 2.82
C GLY A 189 -9.97 6.44 3.70
N ALA A 190 -9.05 7.38 4.02
CA ALA A 190 -9.36 8.52 4.87
C ALA A 190 -10.46 9.44 4.30
N ILE A 191 -10.63 9.46 2.99
CA ILE A 191 -11.66 10.22 2.30
C ILE A 191 -12.81 9.29 1.91
N THR A 192 -12.55 8.19 1.22
CA THR A 192 -13.64 7.33 0.71
C THR A 192 -14.38 6.60 1.83
N GLU A 193 -13.66 5.85 2.67
CA GLU A 193 -14.26 5.06 3.76
C GLU A 193 -14.63 5.91 4.98
N ASN A 194 -13.84 6.93 5.33
CA ASN A 194 -14.05 7.67 6.57
C ASN A 194 -14.87 8.97 6.39
N LEU A 195 -14.57 9.80 5.39
CA LEU A 195 -15.27 11.09 5.21
C LEU A 195 -16.60 10.92 4.47
N PHE A 196 -16.63 10.05 3.47
CA PHE A 196 -17.80 9.79 2.64
C PHE A 196 -18.53 8.49 3.00
N GLU A 197 -17.93 7.63 3.83
CA GLU A 197 -18.52 6.34 4.26
C GLU A 197 -18.95 5.46 3.08
N THR A 198 -18.19 5.50 1.98
CA THR A 198 -18.49 4.70 0.80
C THR A 198 -18.23 3.22 1.14
N GLY A 199 -19.28 2.41 1.23
CA GLY A 199 -19.17 0.96 1.44
C GLY A 199 -18.48 0.20 0.30
N GLU A 200 -18.03 0.90 -0.75
CA GLU A 200 -17.39 0.35 -1.96
C GLU A 200 -15.84 0.30 -1.88
N GLY A 201 -15.25 0.67 -0.73
CA GLY A 201 -13.83 0.48 -0.45
C GLY A 201 -12.92 1.64 -0.91
N LYS A 202 -11.71 1.29 -1.36
CA LYS A 202 -10.60 2.24 -1.61
C LYS A 202 -10.20 2.41 -3.07
N ILE A 203 -10.70 1.55 -3.97
CA ILE A 203 -10.29 1.51 -5.38
C ILE A 203 -11.45 1.95 -6.26
N ALA A 204 -11.28 3.09 -6.94
CA ALA A 204 -12.32 3.67 -7.80
C ALA A 204 -13.70 3.73 -7.09
N ALA A 205 -13.70 4.18 -5.83
CA ALA A 205 -14.90 4.33 -5.03
C ALA A 205 -15.72 5.53 -5.53
N PRO A 206 -17.04 5.38 -5.79
CA PRO A 206 -17.88 6.48 -6.22
C PRO A 206 -18.15 7.45 -5.07
N VAL A 207 -18.03 8.73 -5.35
CA VAL A 207 -18.43 9.83 -4.47
C VAL A 207 -19.28 10.79 -5.29
N SER A 208 -20.45 11.20 -4.77
CA SER A 208 -21.30 12.14 -5.49
C SER A 208 -20.56 13.48 -5.69
N TRP A 209 -20.70 14.10 -6.86
CA TRP A 209 -20.12 15.42 -7.11
C TRP A 209 -20.60 16.45 -6.09
N ASN A 210 -21.85 16.34 -5.64
CA ASN A 210 -22.41 17.24 -4.63
C ASN A 210 -21.69 17.10 -3.28
N ASP A 211 -21.57 15.87 -2.76
CA ASP A 211 -20.88 15.63 -1.48
C ASP A 211 -19.40 16.00 -1.57
N PHE A 212 -18.75 15.60 -2.67
CA PHE A 212 -17.36 15.96 -2.93
C PHE A 212 -17.16 17.47 -2.92
N ASN A 213 -18.03 18.21 -3.63
CA ASN A 213 -17.96 19.65 -3.69
C ASN A 213 -18.29 20.33 -2.36
N GLU A 214 -19.29 19.84 -1.62
CA GLU A 214 -19.71 20.44 -0.35
C GLU A 214 -18.67 20.19 0.76
N LYS A 215 -18.18 18.95 0.89
CA LYS A 215 -17.34 18.53 2.03
C LYS A 215 -15.85 18.80 1.84
N LEU A 216 -15.35 18.76 0.61
CA LEU A 216 -13.93 19.00 0.34
C LEU A 216 -13.71 20.34 -0.35
N VAL A 217 -14.34 20.53 -1.50
CA VAL A 217 -14.05 21.68 -2.37
C VAL A 217 -14.53 23.00 -1.74
N GLY A 218 -15.70 23.01 -1.11
CA GLY A 218 -16.27 24.18 -0.43
C GLY A 218 -15.46 24.64 0.78
N ASN A 219 -14.57 23.79 1.30
CA ASN A 219 -13.67 24.11 2.41
C ASN A 219 -12.32 24.67 1.94
N ILE A 220 -12.07 24.75 0.62
CA ILE A 220 -10.83 25.29 0.07
C ILE A 220 -10.79 26.81 0.26
N MET A 221 -9.78 27.29 0.97
CA MET A 221 -9.55 28.71 1.28
C MET A 221 -8.05 28.94 1.55
N LEU A 222 -7.61 30.18 1.80
CA LEU A 222 -6.19 30.47 2.07
C LEU A 222 -5.57 29.62 3.19
N THR A 223 -6.37 29.20 4.18
CA THR A 223 -5.92 28.36 5.29
C THR A 223 -5.98 26.86 4.99
N ASN A 224 -6.72 26.45 3.95
CA ASN A 224 -6.95 25.06 3.53
C ASN A 224 -6.76 24.97 2.01
N MET A 225 -5.52 24.95 1.57
CA MET A 225 -5.22 24.93 0.14
C MET A 225 -5.37 23.51 -0.43
N ALA A 226 -5.63 23.45 -1.72
CA ALA A 226 -5.62 22.22 -2.48
C ALA A 226 -4.76 22.38 -3.73
N PHE A 227 -4.38 21.28 -4.35
CA PHE A 227 -3.83 21.29 -5.69
C PHE A 227 -4.26 20.06 -6.48
N THR A 228 -4.30 20.23 -7.79
CA THR A 228 -4.38 19.12 -8.74
C THR A 228 -3.04 18.95 -9.42
N LEU A 229 -2.63 17.71 -9.65
CA LEU A 229 -1.47 17.37 -10.46
C LEU A 229 -1.94 16.58 -11.69
N GLU A 230 -1.65 17.13 -12.87
CA GLU A 230 -2.06 16.62 -14.17
C GLU A 230 -0.82 16.10 -14.92
N ILE A 231 -0.90 14.93 -15.56
CA ILE A 231 0.13 14.48 -16.52
C ILE A 231 -0.21 15.04 -17.90
N MET A 232 0.75 15.72 -18.52
CA MET A 232 0.54 16.46 -19.78
C MET A 232 0.83 15.62 -21.03
N GLU A 233 1.16 14.34 -20.86
CA GLU A 233 1.47 13.39 -21.93
C GLU A 233 0.22 12.64 -22.39
N ASN A 234 0.30 12.04 -23.58
CA ASN A 234 -0.76 11.15 -24.06
C ASN A 234 -0.89 9.96 -23.12
N ALA A 235 -2.14 9.54 -22.89
CA ALA A 235 -2.42 8.33 -22.13
C ALA A 235 -1.71 7.11 -22.74
N PRO A 236 -1.27 6.16 -21.90
CA PRO A 236 -0.76 4.89 -22.37
C PRO A 236 -1.84 4.14 -23.17
N VAL A 237 -1.41 3.33 -24.14
CA VAL A 237 -2.31 2.51 -24.96
C VAL A 237 -2.95 1.38 -24.14
N ASN A 238 -2.26 0.93 -23.09
CA ASN A 238 -2.68 -0.17 -22.25
C ASN A 238 -2.98 0.34 -20.84
N SER A 239 -4.10 -0.10 -20.28
CA SER A 239 -4.38 0.11 -18.86
C SER A 239 -3.70 -1.00 -18.04
N PRO A 240 -3.15 -0.68 -16.86
CA PRO A 240 -2.63 -1.69 -15.95
C PRO A 240 -3.69 -2.72 -15.59
N GLU A 241 -3.28 -3.99 -15.59
CA GLU A 241 -4.17 -5.12 -15.33
C GLU A 241 -4.21 -5.51 -13.84
N GLY A 242 -3.32 -4.94 -13.02
CA GLY A 242 -3.14 -5.25 -11.60
C GLY A 242 -1.90 -4.56 -11.03
N SER A 243 -1.75 -4.60 -9.71
CA SER A 243 -0.51 -4.20 -9.04
C SER A 243 -0.16 -5.13 -7.88
N ILE A 244 1.13 -5.24 -7.56
CA ILE A 244 1.66 -5.95 -6.39
C ILE A 244 2.45 -4.98 -5.54
N TYR A 245 2.21 -4.99 -4.23
CA TYR A 245 2.89 -4.07 -3.32
C TYR A 245 3.07 -4.68 -1.93
N LEU A 246 3.93 -4.01 -1.17
CA LEU A 246 4.21 -4.28 0.23
C LEU A 246 3.69 -3.12 1.08
N ILE A 247 3.26 -3.43 2.28
CA ILE A 247 2.70 -2.48 3.24
C ILE A 247 3.55 -2.50 4.52
N ASP A 248 3.96 -1.31 4.97
CA ASP A 248 4.46 -1.14 6.33
C ASP A 248 3.28 -1.06 7.29
N ASN A 249 3.17 -2.05 8.18
CA ASN A 249 2.21 -2.08 9.29
C ASN A 249 2.94 -2.13 10.65
N SER A 250 4.20 -1.68 10.67
CA SER A 250 5.14 -2.01 11.73
C SER A 250 4.71 -1.42 13.07
N ASP A 251 3.94 -0.32 13.08
CA ASP A 251 3.36 0.26 14.30
C ASP A 251 2.28 -0.65 14.92
N HIS A 252 1.67 -1.53 14.12
CA HIS A 252 0.84 -2.65 14.58
C HIS A 252 1.66 -3.92 14.91
N LYS A 253 2.98 -3.78 15.05
CA LYS A 253 3.96 -4.83 15.39
C LYS A 253 4.04 -5.97 14.38
N TYR A 254 3.83 -5.65 13.12
CA TYR A 254 3.87 -6.57 12.01
C TYR A 254 4.29 -5.82 10.73
N SER A 255 5.05 -6.44 9.83
CA SER A 255 5.36 -5.83 8.54
C SER A 255 5.19 -6.89 7.48
N ASP A 256 4.92 -6.45 6.25
CA ASP A 256 4.90 -7.32 5.09
C ASP A 256 6.24 -8.01 4.86
N VAL A 257 7.35 -7.56 5.48
CA VAL A 257 8.57 -8.36 5.57
C VAL A 257 9.04 -8.45 7.02
N CYS A 258 9.24 -9.67 7.50
CA CYS A 258 9.80 -9.92 8.83
C CYS A 258 10.89 -10.98 8.83
N PHE A 259 11.82 -10.81 9.76
CA PHE A 259 12.98 -11.67 9.99
C PHE A 259 12.92 -12.16 11.43
N THR A 260 12.76 -13.46 11.66
CA THR A 260 12.62 -14.01 13.03
C THR A 260 13.76 -14.94 13.34
N ASP A 261 14.48 -14.72 14.45
CA ASP A 261 15.53 -15.65 14.89
C ASP A 261 14.88 -16.98 15.27
N ARG A 262 15.31 -18.07 14.61
CA ARG A 262 14.74 -19.41 14.79
C ARG A 262 14.95 -20.02 16.19
N PHE A 263 15.91 -19.49 16.95
CA PHE A 263 16.24 -19.91 18.31
C PHE A 263 15.71 -18.93 19.37
N SER A 264 15.20 -17.76 18.96
CA SER A 264 14.62 -16.75 19.84
C SER A 264 13.40 -16.11 19.20
N SER A 265 12.21 -16.63 19.49
CA SER A 265 10.93 -16.12 18.97
C SER A 265 10.62 -14.66 19.35
N ASN A 266 11.39 -14.07 20.27
CA ASN A 266 11.27 -12.68 20.68
C ASN A 266 12.17 -11.74 19.87
N ASP A 267 13.16 -12.26 19.14
CA ASP A 267 14.00 -11.46 18.26
C ASP A 267 13.39 -11.47 16.86
N VAL A 268 12.54 -10.48 16.61
CA VAL A 268 11.84 -10.29 15.34
C VAL A 268 12.22 -8.93 14.77
N GLY A 269 12.78 -8.93 13.57
CA GLY A 269 12.95 -7.78 12.70
C GLY A 269 11.72 -7.53 11.86
N LEU A 270 11.28 -6.29 11.75
CA LEU A 270 10.21 -5.83 10.87
C LEU A 270 10.82 -4.84 9.86
N LEU A 271 10.50 -4.97 8.58
CA LEU A 271 10.87 -3.97 7.59
C LEU A 271 10.02 -2.72 7.79
N ARG A 272 10.66 -1.56 7.97
CA ARG A 272 10.00 -0.26 8.09
C ARG A 272 10.31 0.59 6.86
N PHE A 273 9.27 1.05 6.16
CA PHE A 273 9.40 2.05 5.11
C PHE A 273 9.42 3.42 5.78
N ASP A 274 10.54 4.14 5.68
CA ASP A 274 10.68 5.43 6.36
C ASP A 274 11.41 6.50 5.55
N GLY A 275 11.77 6.23 4.29
CA GLY A 275 12.32 7.21 3.36
C GLY A 275 13.65 7.87 3.78
N ARG A 276 14.25 7.47 4.92
CA ARG A 276 15.52 8.04 5.41
C ARG A 276 16.74 7.45 4.71
N TYR A 277 16.59 6.26 4.15
CA TYR A 277 17.64 5.51 3.48
C TYR A 277 17.53 5.62 1.96
N ASP A 278 18.63 5.41 1.24
CA ASP A 278 18.66 5.47 -0.23
C ASP A 278 17.69 4.48 -0.90
N ASN A 279 17.45 3.33 -0.25
CA ASN A 279 16.47 2.32 -0.63
C ASN A 279 15.07 2.54 -0.01
N GLY A 280 14.93 3.54 0.86
CA GLY A 280 13.66 3.96 1.48
C GLY A 280 13.20 3.16 2.69
N TYR A 281 13.99 2.19 3.16
CA TYR A 281 13.62 1.32 4.28
C TYR A 281 14.81 0.78 5.07
N HIS A 282 14.51 0.27 6.26
CA HIS A 282 15.44 -0.46 7.11
C HIS A 282 14.69 -1.52 7.94
N ILE A 283 15.41 -2.32 8.72
CA ILE A 283 14.81 -3.33 9.59
C ILE A 283 14.91 -2.87 11.03
N ILE A 284 13.79 -2.93 11.76
CA ILE A 284 13.67 -2.53 13.17
C ILE A 284 13.29 -3.71 14.04
N ARG A 285 13.53 -3.60 15.35
CA ARG A 285 13.11 -4.62 16.31
C ARG A 285 11.62 -4.49 16.63
N LYS A 286 10.90 -5.62 16.63
CA LYS A 286 9.47 -5.67 17.01
C LYS A 286 9.21 -5.28 18.46
N ASP A 287 10.17 -5.53 19.35
CA ASP A 287 10.09 -5.18 20.78
C ASP A 287 10.51 -3.73 21.09
N ASP A 288 11.26 -3.11 20.17
CA ASP A 288 11.70 -1.72 20.22
C ASP A 288 11.75 -1.12 18.81
N MET A 289 10.64 -0.52 18.41
CA MET A 289 10.43 0.09 17.10
C MET A 289 11.41 1.23 16.76
N SER A 290 12.10 1.76 17.77
CA SER A 290 13.11 2.81 17.59
C SER A 290 14.52 2.27 17.30
N SER A 291 14.69 0.95 17.40
CA SER A 291 15.99 0.28 17.32
C SER A 291 16.11 -0.53 16.05
N GLU A 292 17.19 -0.30 15.30
CA GLU A 292 17.50 -1.04 14.09
C GLU A 292 18.02 -2.45 14.39
N ARG A 293 17.79 -3.35 13.45
CA ARG A 293 18.18 -4.77 13.55
C ARG A 293 18.72 -5.25 12.21
N GLY A 294 19.94 -5.80 12.21
CA GLY A 294 20.45 -6.49 11.03
C GLY A 294 19.75 -7.82 10.75
N ILE A 295 19.87 -8.31 9.51
CA ILE A 295 19.52 -9.71 9.19
C ILE A 295 20.59 -10.62 9.81
N SER A 296 20.16 -11.73 10.41
CA SER A 296 21.04 -12.80 10.86
C SER A 296 20.89 -14.03 9.98
N VAL A 297 21.95 -14.80 9.79
CA VAL A 297 21.89 -16.14 9.17
C VAL A 297 20.97 -17.12 9.91
N ARG A 298 20.66 -16.81 11.18
CA ARG A 298 19.71 -17.54 12.02
C ARG A 298 18.26 -17.15 11.77
N ASP A 299 18.02 -16.14 10.96
CA ASP A 299 16.67 -15.68 10.70
C ASP A 299 15.92 -16.66 9.80
N THR A 300 14.61 -16.69 10.01
CA THR A 300 13.61 -17.12 9.04
C THR A 300 13.01 -15.86 8.44
N MET A 301 12.93 -15.75 7.11
CA MET A 301 12.24 -14.63 6.46
C MET A 301 10.78 -15.02 6.24
N SER A 302 9.84 -14.20 6.71
CA SER A 302 8.46 -14.27 6.24
C SER A 302 8.12 -12.98 5.49
N LEU A 303 7.34 -13.15 4.45
CA LEU A 303 6.96 -12.11 3.52
C LEU A 303 5.47 -12.22 3.31
N TYR A 304 4.81 -11.08 3.30
CA TYR A 304 3.44 -10.93 2.93
C TYR A 304 3.38 -9.85 1.87
N PHE A 305 2.48 -10.03 0.93
CA PHE A 305 2.33 -9.10 -0.16
C PHE A 305 0.86 -9.00 -0.50
N THR A 306 0.50 -7.90 -1.15
CA THR A 306 -0.88 -7.63 -1.54
C THR A 306 -0.94 -7.44 -3.05
N VAL A 307 -1.90 -8.11 -3.69
CA VAL A 307 -2.26 -7.90 -5.09
C VAL A 307 -3.55 -7.10 -5.14
N ALA A 308 -3.56 -6.00 -5.90
CA ALA A 308 -4.77 -5.24 -6.20
C ALA A 308 -5.26 -5.52 -7.62
N ASN A 309 -6.58 -5.65 -7.74
CA ASN A 309 -7.28 -5.74 -9.00
C ASN A 309 -8.08 -4.45 -9.24
N PRO A 310 -7.57 -3.53 -10.06
CA PRO A 310 -8.27 -2.29 -10.37
C PRO A 310 -9.42 -2.45 -11.37
N ALA A 311 -9.55 -3.61 -12.02
CA ALA A 311 -10.66 -3.88 -12.94
C ALA A 311 -11.97 -4.12 -12.17
N THR A 312 -13.10 -3.97 -12.86
CA THR A 312 -14.44 -4.21 -12.28
C THR A 312 -14.74 -5.68 -12.05
N GLU A 313 -14.16 -6.55 -12.85
CA GLU A 313 -14.34 -7.99 -12.81
C GLU A 313 -13.22 -8.67 -12.01
N GLN A 314 -13.51 -9.87 -11.49
CA GLN A 314 -12.49 -10.70 -10.87
C GLN A 314 -11.40 -11.08 -11.90
N LYS A 315 -10.14 -11.10 -11.45
CA LYS A 315 -8.98 -11.53 -12.25
C LYS A 315 -8.19 -12.63 -11.54
N ASN A 316 -7.53 -13.45 -12.35
CA ASN A 316 -6.58 -14.45 -11.87
C ASN A 316 -5.16 -13.93 -12.13
N TYR A 317 -4.32 -14.02 -11.12
CA TYR A 317 -2.93 -13.62 -11.18
C TYR A 317 -2.02 -14.75 -10.74
N THR A 318 -0.80 -14.75 -11.24
CA THR A 318 0.29 -15.56 -10.71
C THR A 318 1.35 -14.63 -10.14
N VAL A 319 1.78 -14.88 -8.92
CA VAL A 319 2.90 -14.17 -8.28
C VAL A 319 4.07 -15.12 -8.17
N THR A 320 5.22 -14.69 -8.66
CA THR A 320 6.50 -15.36 -8.39
C THR A 320 7.33 -14.53 -7.42
N SER A 321 8.21 -15.21 -6.69
CA SER A 321 9.21 -14.59 -5.84
C SER A 321 10.57 -15.22 -6.06
N GLU A 322 11.61 -14.41 -6.13
CA GLU A 322 12.98 -14.81 -6.41
C GLU A 322 13.96 -14.02 -5.54
N VAL A 323 15.10 -14.61 -5.23
CA VAL A 323 16.24 -13.91 -4.63
C VAL A 323 17.38 -13.93 -5.62
N ILE A 324 17.89 -12.75 -6.00
CA ILE A 324 18.92 -12.55 -7.01
C ILE A 324 20.15 -11.97 -6.33
N ASN A 325 21.31 -12.62 -6.47
CA ASN A 325 22.57 -12.07 -5.99
C ASN A 325 23.00 -10.87 -6.87
N LYS A 326 23.24 -9.70 -6.28
CA LYS A 326 23.49 -8.46 -7.03
C LYS A 326 24.82 -8.49 -7.81
N ASP A 327 25.82 -9.22 -7.32
CA ASP A 327 27.13 -9.28 -7.97
C ASP A 327 27.16 -10.23 -9.17
N SER A 328 26.54 -11.40 -9.03
CA SER A 328 26.57 -12.45 -10.04
C SER A 328 25.35 -12.47 -10.97
N GLY A 329 24.24 -11.85 -10.55
CA GLY A 329 22.96 -11.91 -11.24
C GLY A 329 22.26 -13.28 -11.15
N ASN A 330 22.82 -14.24 -10.42
CA ASN A 330 22.25 -15.59 -10.31
C ASN A 330 21.09 -15.60 -9.29
N THR A 331 20.06 -16.38 -9.62
CA THR A 331 18.95 -16.69 -8.72
C THR A 331 19.35 -17.71 -7.66
N VAL A 332 18.82 -17.57 -6.45
CA VAL A 332 18.95 -18.54 -5.38
C VAL A 332 17.76 -19.51 -5.44
N ASP A 333 17.96 -20.69 -6.02
CA ASP A 333 16.89 -21.68 -6.30
C ASP A 333 16.01 -22.00 -5.09
N SER A 334 16.58 -21.95 -3.88
CA SER A 334 15.87 -22.26 -2.64
C SER A 334 14.81 -21.22 -2.23
N PHE A 335 14.77 -20.07 -2.90
CA PHE A 335 13.82 -18.98 -2.67
C PHE A 335 12.74 -18.84 -3.76
N PHE A 336 12.75 -19.72 -4.77
CA PHE A 336 11.71 -19.68 -5.80
C PHE A 336 10.35 -20.14 -5.24
N LEU A 337 9.33 -19.31 -5.42
CA LEU A 337 7.92 -19.66 -5.20
C LEU A 337 7.11 -19.14 -6.38
N SER A 338 6.07 -19.90 -6.74
CA SER A 338 4.98 -19.44 -7.61
C SER A 338 3.65 -19.72 -6.93
N THR A 339 2.73 -18.76 -6.98
CA THR A 339 1.39 -18.92 -6.44
C THR A 339 0.35 -18.21 -7.28
N ASP A 340 -0.78 -18.88 -7.48
CA ASP A 340 -1.95 -18.29 -8.11
C ASP A 340 -2.87 -17.61 -7.08
N MET A 341 -3.56 -16.57 -7.53
CA MET A 341 -4.45 -15.72 -6.73
C MET A 341 -5.66 -15.28 -7.55
N ASN A 342 -6.86 -15.43 -6.97
CA ASN A 342 -8.10 -14.95 -7.57
C ASN A 342 -8.54 -13.70 -6.79
N VAL A 343 -8.51 -12.53 -7.42
CA VAL A 343 -8.75 -11.25 -6.74
C VAL A 343 -10.03 -10.63 -7.27
N ALA A 344 -10.98 -10.35 -6.37
CA ALA A 344 -12.23 -9.70 -6.71
C ALA A 344 -12.00 -8.35 -7.42
N GLY A 345 -12.92 -7.96 -8.30
CA GLY A 345 -12.87 -6.66 -8.96
C GLY A 345 -12.90 -5.51 -7.95
N ARG A 346 -12.13 -4.45 -8.21
CA ARG A 346 -11.89 -3.31 -7.30
C ARG A 346 -11.46 -3.74 -5.90
N GLY A 347 -10.80 -4.89 -5.79
CA GLY A 347 -10.44 -5.52 -4.54
C GLY A 347 -8.94 -5.74 -4.39
N THR A 348 -8.55 -6.16 -3.19
CA THR A 348 -7.19 -6.55 -2.86
C THR A 348 -7.19 -7.93 -2.20
N LEU A 349 -6.13 -8.71 -2.42
CA LEU A 349 -5.92 -9.97 -1.72
C LEU A 349 -4.46 -10.07 -1.25
N SER A 350 -4.28 -10.34 0.04
CA SER A 350 -2.95 -10.51 0.63
C SER A 350 -2.59 -11.99 0.79
N LYS A 351 -1.30 -12.31 0.67
CA LYS A 351 -0.79 -13.68 0.87
C LYS A 351 0.58 -13.66 1.53
N GLY A 352 0.79 -14.62 2.45
CA GLY A 352 2.05 -14.82 3.16
C GLY A 352 2.87 -15.99 2.60
N ILE A 353 4.19 -15.85 2.64
CA ILE A 353 5.24 -16.80 2.26
C ILE A 353 6.24 -16.86 3.42
N ASN A 354 6.73 -18.05 3.75
CA ASN A 354 7.73 -18.23 4.80
C ASN A 354 8.92 -19.04 4.25
N TYR A 355 10.11 -18.46 4.30
CA TYR A 355 11.39 -19.04 3.87
C TYR A 355 12.15 -19.58 5.09
N SER A 356 11.54 -20.57 5.76
CA SER A 356 11.86 -20.97 7.14
C SER A 356 13.34 -21.24 7.40
N ASN A 357 14.06 -21.87 6.47
CA ASN A 357 15.48 -22.25 6.65
C ASN A 357 16.32 -21.97 5.41
N GLN A 358 15.91 -21.03 4.57
CA GLN A 358 16.63 -20.80 3.31
C GLN A 358 17.77 -19.81 3.48
N LEU A 359 17.66 -18.84 4.40
CA LEU A 359 18.69 -17.82 4.64
C LEU A 359 20.04 -18.40 5.07
N GLU A 360 20.07 -19.47 5.87
CA GLU A 360 21.33 -20.10 6.31
C GLU A 360 22.16 -20.70 5.16
N LYS A 361 21.53 -20.94 4.01
CA LYS A 361 22.16 -21.52 2.82
C LYS A 361 22.60 -20.48 1.82
N VAL A 362 22.24 -19.21 2.06
CA VAL A 362 22.61 -18.10 1.20
C VAL A 362 24.00 -17.64 1.60
N PRO A 363 24.96 -17.56 0.66
CA PRO A 363 26.26 -16.97 0.93
C PRO A 363 26.16 -15.53 1.45
N ASP A 364 27.27 -15.06 2.02
CA ASP A 364 27.44 -13.64 2.34
C ASP A 364 27.34 -12.78 1.07
N GLY A 365 26.60 -11.68 1.14
CA GLY A 365 26.55 -10.70 0.05
C GLY A 365 25.27 -9.89 -0.02
N ASP A 366 25.18 -9.11 -1.10
CA ASP A 366 24.04 -8.25 -1.40
C ASP A 366 23.09 -8.96 -2.37
N TYR A 367 21.81 -8.93 -2.03
CA TYR A 367 20.74 -9.61 -2.74
C TYR A 367 19.59 -8.66 -3.04
N CYS A 368 18.89 -8.95 -4.13
CA CYS A 368 17.61 -8.36 -4.48
C CYS A 368 16.54 -9.44 -4.35
N PHE A 369 15.64 -9.29 -3.39
CA PHE A 369 14.40 -10.04 -3.36
C PHE A 369 13.42 -9.40 -4.34
N LEU A 370 12.92 -10.16 -5.30
CA LEU A 370 12.05 -9.69 -6.37
C LEU A 370 10.75 -10.48 -6.34
N MET A 371 9.61 -9.78 -6.29
CA MET A 371 8.31 -10.38 -6.61
C MET A 371 7.83 -9.86 -7.95
N THR A 372 7.28 -10.75 -8.76
CA THR A 372 6.73 -10.38 -10.06
C THR A 372 5.29 -10.86 -10.15
N LEU A 373 4.41 -9.96 -10.57
CA LEU A 373 3.01 -10.22 -10.84
C LEU A 373 2.82 -10.52 -12.33
N PHE A 374 2.12 -11.60 -12.63
CA PHE A 374 1.75 -12.00 -13.97
C PHE A 374 0.23 -12.10 -14.10
N ASN A 375 -0.29 -11.78 -15.28
CA ASN A 375 -1.70 -12.00 -15.60
C ASN A 375 -1.97 -13.47 -15.96
N GLU A 376 -3.24 -13.79 -16.21
CA GLU A 376 -3.68 -15.13 -16.63
C GLU A 376 -3.04 -15.65 -17.93
N ASN A 377 -2.46 -14.77 -18.75
CA ASN A 377 -1.75 -15.10 -19.98
C ASN A 377 -0.23 -15.26 -19.78
N GLY A 378 0.27 -15.11 -18.55
CA GLY A 378 1.69 -15.18 -18.21
C GLY A 378 2.49 -13.94 -18.62
N HIS A 379 1.84 -12.82 -18.93
CA HIS A 379 2.53 -11.55 -19.15
C HIS A 379 2.82 -10.88 -17.81
N LYS A 380 4.06 -10.38 -17.65
CA LYS A 380 4.43 -9.57 -16.50
C LYS A 380 3.60 -8.28 -16.49
N ILE A 381 2.96 -8.00 -15.37
CA ILE A 381 2.17 -6.78 -15.14
C ILE A 381 2.97 -5.79 -14.31
N ASP A 382 3.55 -6.27 -13.21
CA ASP A 382 4.13 -5.42 -12.16
C ASP A 382 5.21 -6.19 -11.39
N SER A 383 6.03 -5.48 -10.62
CA SER A 383 7.02 -6.08 -9.74
C SER A 383 7.46 -5.16 -8.63
N VAL A 384 7.68 -5.73 -7.45
CA VAL A 384 8.28 -5.04 -6.31
C VAL A 384 9.59 -5.71 -5.93
N SER A 385 10.59 -4.92 -5.56
CA SER A 385 11.90 -5.43 -5.14
C SER A 385 12.40 -4.81 -3.84
N LEU A 386 13.11 -5.62 -3.06
CA LEU A 386 13.83 -5.20 -1.86
C LEU A 386 15.27 -5.67 -1.92
N GLU A 387 16.19 -4.74 -1.80
CA GLU A 387 17.59 -5.00 -1.52
C GLU A 387 17.80 -5.45 -0.07
N MET A 388 18.65 -6.44 0.12
CA MET A 388 19.02 -6.97 1.43
C MET A 388 20.47 -7.42 1.45
N HIS A 389 21.13 -7.23 2.59
CA HIS A 389 22.45 -7.75 2.85
C HIS A 389 22.34 -8.95 3.79
N ILE A 390 22.85 -10.10 3.35
CA ILE A 390 22.89 -11.32 4.15
C ILE A 390 24.33 -11.51 4.63
N PRO A 391 24.61 -11.47 5.95
CA PRO A 391 25.97 -11.56 6.44
C PRO A 391 26.52 -12.99 6.41
N SER A 392 27.85 -13.13 6.43
CA SER A 392 28.53 -14.42 6.62
C SER A 392 28.19 -15.08 7.97
N CYS A 393 28.05 -16.42 7.96
CA CYS A 393 27.91 -17.24 9.17
C CYS A 393 29.06 -17.13 10.18
#